data_AF-A0A9P8QWG5-F1
#
_entry.id   AF-A0A9P8QWG5-F1
#
_cell.length_a   1.000
_cell.length_b   1.000
_cell.length_c   1.000
_cell.angle_alpha   90.00
_cell.angle_beta   90.00
_cell.angle_gamma   90.00
#
_symmetry.space_group_name_H-M   'P 1'
#
loop_
_entity.id
_entity.type
_entity.pdbx_description
1 polymer ?
#
loop_
_entity_poly.entity_id
_entity_poly.type
_entity_poly.pdbx_seq_one_letter_code
_entity_poly.pdbx_strand_id
1 'polypeptide(L)'
;MGISSAKPTAESSVDRLTTLSRNIEEKTRVLTDALRTKGLEAPSYRADGLSDIPLTEVDREAIKARQEIVELAKELHDLVLGPRESLKNMAWGAICELKVAEAVPLTGSISYRDLAAEAKFGQIDQV
;
A
#
# COMPACT_ATOMS: atom_id res chain seq x y z
N MET A 1 19.20 -7.33 49.32
CA MET A 1 18.67 -6.32 48.37
C MET A 1 18.43 -7.02 47.05
N GLY A 2 17.17 -7.36 46.75
CA GLY A 2 16.81 -8.06 45.52
C GLY A 2 16.57 -7.04 44.41
N ILE A 3 17.38 -7.09 43.36
CA ILE A 3 17.11 -6.36 42.13
C ILE A 3 15.95 -7.06 41.41
N SER A 4 14.78 -6.44 41.48
CA SER A 4 13.62 -6.82 40.68
C SER A 4 13.97 -6.65 39.20
N SER A 5 14.19 -7.77 38.51
CA SER A 5 14.31 -7.79 37.06
C SER A 5 12.91 -7.62 36.47
N ALA A 6 12.48 -6.38 36.29
CA ALA A 6 11.30 -6.07 35.49
C ALA A 6 11.61 -6.45 34.03
N LYS A 7 11.03 -7.56 33.57
CA LYS A 7 10.97 -7.87 32.13
C LYS A 7 10.25 -6.71 31.43
N PRO A 8 10.79 -6.14 30.34
CA PRO A 8 10.02 -5.20 29.54
C PRO A 8 8.75 -5.93 29.09
N THR A 9 7.60 -5.38 29.45
CA THR A 9 6.30 -5.91 29.06
C THR A 9 6.24 -5.84 27.54
N ALA A 10 6.44 -6.98 26.88
CA ALA A 10 6.33 -7.07 25.44
C ALA A 10 4.91 -6.64 25.05
N GLU A 11 4.80 -5.67 24.14
CA GLU A 11 3.52 -5.24 23.58
C GLU A 11 2.78 -6.46 23.02
N SER A 12 1.51 -6.63 23.40
CA SER A 12 0.74 -7.76 22.87
C SER A 12 0.52 -7.56 21.37
N SER A 13 0.43 -8.65 20.60
CA SER A 13 0.18 -8.56 19.16
C SER A 13 -1.13 -7.82 18.83
N VAL A 14 -2.10 -7.82 19.75
CA VAL A 14 -3.36 -7.08 19.61
C VAL A 14 -3.14 -5.58 19.84
N ASP A 15 -2.38 -5.21 20.88
CA ASP A 15 -2.05 -3.80 21.15
C ASP A 15 -1.24 -3.19 20.00
N ARG A 16 -0.35 -4.00 19.40
CA ARG A 16 0.46 -3.60 18.23
C ARG A 16 -0.39 -3.10 17.06
N LEU A 17 -1.50 -3.76 16.74
CA LEU A 17 -2.41 -3.33 15.66
C LEU A 17 -2.96 -1.92 15.93
N THR A 18 -3.31 -1.65 17.19
CA THR A 18 -3.82 -0.35 17.60
C THR A 18 -2.72 0.72 17.57
N THR A 19 -1.51 0.37 18.03
CA THR A 19 -0.34 1.25 17.97
C THR A 19 0.02 1.63 16.54
N LEU A 20 0.06 0.66 15.61
CA LEU A 20 0.32 0.91 14.19
C LEU A 20 -0.72 1.86 13.60
N SER A 21 -2.01 1.65 13.90
CA SER A 21 -3.10 2.50 13.40
C SER A 21 -2.95 3.96 13.86
N ARG A 22 -2.64 4.19 15.14
CA ARG A 22 -2.40 5.55 15.67
C ARG A 22 -1.18 6.20 15.02
N ASN A 23 -0.11 5.45 14.81
CA ASN A 23 1.09 5.98 14.17
C ASN A 23 0.82 6.35 12.69
N ILE A 24 0.05 5.54 11.96
CA ILE A 24 -0.38 5.85 10.60
C ILE A 24 -1.18 7.15 10.58
N GLU A 25 -2.15 7.32 11.50
CA GLU A 25 -2.93 8.56 11.61
C GLU A 25 -2.03 9.78 11.84
N GLU A 26 -1.11 9.69 12.81
CA GLU A 26 -0.20 10.78 13.16
C GLU A 26 0.66 11.21 11.97
N LYS A 27 1.30 10.25 11.27
CA LYS A 27 2.15 10.56 10.11
C LYS A 27 1.33 11.01 8.91
N THR A 28 0.12 10.47 8.72
CA THR A 28 -0.80 10.93 7.68
C THR A 28 -1.13 12.40 7.87
N ARG A 29 -1.40 12.83 9.12
CA ARG A 29 -1.68 14.24 9.42
C ARG A 29 -0.52 15.14 9.01
N VAL A 30 0.72 14.78 9.36
CA VAL A 30 1.93 15.54 8.98
C VAL A 30 2.01 15.71 7.46
N LEU A 31 1.81 14.62 6.70
CA LEU A 31 1.85 14.66 5.24
C LEU A 31 0.71 15.51 4.67
N THR A 32 -0.52 15.35 5.15
CA THR A 32 -1.69 16.08 4.63
C THR A 32 -1.63 17.57 4.96
N ASP A 33 -1.10 17.95 6.11
CA ASP A 33 -0.93 19.35 6.48
C ASP A 33 0.13 20.03 5.61
N ALA A 34 1.23 19.32 5.30
CA ALA A 34 2.27 19.83 4.39
C ALA A 34 1.75 20.02 2.96
N LEU A 35 0.92 19.09 2.45
CA LEU A 35 0.29 19.22 1.13
C LEU A 35 -0.71 20.38 1.10
N ARG A 36 -1.60 20.46 2.11
CA ARG A 36 -2.62 21.51 2.21
C ARG A 36 -2.00 22.91 2.30
N THR A 37 -0.95 23.07 3.10
CA THR A 37 -0.26 24.35 3.28
C THR A 37 0.35 24.88 1.96
N LYS A 38 0.74 23.97 1.07
CA LYS A 38 1.36 24.31 -0.22
C LYS A 38 0.38 24.30 -1.39
N GLY A 39 -0.91 24.01 -1.14
CA GLY A 39 -1.92 23.89 -2.19
C GLY A 39 -1.70 22.70 -3.13
N LEU A 40 -0.99 21.67 -2.67
CA LEU A 40 -0.65 20.48 -3.44
C LEU A 40 -1.76 19.42 -3.28
N GLU A 41 -2.03 18.69 -4.35
CA GLU A 41 -2.95 17.55 -4.31
C GLU A 41 -2.25 16.24 -3.95
N ALA A 42 -3.04 15.25 -3.51
CA ALA A 42 -2.57 13.90 -3.25
C ALA A 42 -2.90 12.95 -4.43
N PRO A 43 -2.15 11.85 -4.60
CA PRO A 43 -2.46 10.84 -5.59
C PRO A 43 -3.87 10.26 -5.44
N SER A 44 -4.50 9.89 -6.56
CA SER A 44 -5.80 9.24 -6.55
C SER A 44 -5.97 8.26 -7.70
N TYR A 45 -6.89 7.30 -7.56
CA TYR A 45 -7.25 6.34 -8.60
C TYR A 45 -8.18 6.91 -9.69
N ARG A 46 -8.41 8.23 -9.70
CA ARG A 46 -9.17 8.86 -10.78
C ARG A 46 -8.34 8.89 -12.05
N ALA A 47 -8.99 8.84 -13.22
CA ALA A 47 -8.32 8.89 -14.52
C ALA A 47 -7.47 10.17 -14.70
N ASP A 48 -7.86 11.27 -14.05
CA ASP A 48 -7.19 12.57 -14.03
C ASP A 48 -6.38 12.83 -12.74
N GLY A 49 -6.30 11.85 -11.83
CA GLY A 49 -5.62 11.99 -10.56
C GLY A 49 -4.11 12.04 -10.70
N LEU A 50 -3.44 12.67 -9.73
CA LEU A 50 -1.99 12.59 -9.64
C LEU A 50 -1.54 11.13 -9.46
N SER A 51 -0.50 10.73 -10.19
CA SER A 51 0.12 9.42 -10.04
C SER A 51 1.01 9.33 -8.80
N ASP A 52 1.66 10.45 -8.43
CA ASP A 52 2.68 10.50 -7.39
C ASP A 52 2.56 11.77 -6.53
N ILE A 53 3.05 11.70 -5.29
CA ILE A 53 3.18 12.88 -4.43
C ILE A 53 4.29 13.76 -5.01
N PRO A 54 4.08 15.09 -5.14
CA PRO A 54 5.10 16.03 -5.62
C PRO A 54 6.27 16.20 -4.62
N LEU A 55 7.19 15.22 -4.61
CA LEU A 55 8.29 15.13 -3.63
C LEU A 55 9.27 16.32 -3.66
N THR A 56 9.37 17.02 -4.79
CA THR A 56 10.22 18.20 -4.95
C THR A 56 9.66 19.45 -4.28
N GLU A 57 8.37 19.45 -3.96
CA GLU A 57 7.65 20.61 -3.45
C GLU A 57 7.34 20.49 -1.95
N VAL A 58 7.43 19.27 -1.40
CA VAL A 58 7.24 19.02 0.04
C VAL A 58 8.56 19.06 0.81
N ASP A 59 8.48 19.29 2.12
CA ASP A 59 9.65 19.32 2.99
C ASP A 59 10.14 17.90 3.34
N ARG A 60 11.36 17.81 3.87
CA ARG A 60 11.96 16.53 4.27
C ARG A 60 11.13 15.78 5.33
N GLU A 61 10.40 16.51 6.16
CA GLU A 61 9.54 15.93 7.19
C GLU A 61 8.35 15.21 6.56
N ALA A 62 7.66 15.81 5.60
CA ALA A 62 6.60 15.18 4.83
C ALA A 62 7.10 13.99 3.99
N ILE A 63 8.29 14.08 3.41
CA ILE A 63 8.91 12.94 2.70
C ILE A 63 9.12 11.76 3.65
N LYS A 64 9.66 12.03 4.85
CA LYS A 64 9.87 11.01 5.88
C LYS A 64 8.53 10.44 6.37
N ALA A 65 7.54 11.29 6.62
CA ALA A 65 6.21 10.87 7.02
C ALA A 65 5.59 9.93 5.97
N ARG A 66 5.73 10.22 4.68
CA ARG A 66 5.29 9.33 3.59
C ARG A 66 5.96 7.95 3.67
N GLN A 67 7.28 7.90 3.89
CA GLN A 67 8.01 6.63 4.01
C GLN A 67 7.52 5.82 5.21
N GLU A 68 7.38 6.47 6.35
CA GLU A 68 6.88 5.84 7.58
C GLU A 68 5.44 5.33 7.42
N ILE A 69 4.55 6.08 6.75
CA ILE A 69 3.18 5.61 6.45
C ILE A 69 3.22 4.32 5.63
N VAL A 70 4.04 4.25 4.57
CA VAL A 70 4.13 3.07 3.71
C VAL A 70 4.61 1.85 4.50
N GLU A 71 5.63 2.01 5.34
CA GLU A 71 6.17 0.94 6.17
C GLU A 71 5.15 0.46 7.22
N LEU A 72 4.52 1.39 7.95
CA LEU A 72 3.52 1.08 8.98
C LEU A 72 2.26 0.45 8.38
N ALA A 73 1.78 0.96 7.25
CA ALA A 73 0.61 0.40 6.57
C ALA A 73 0.89 -1.00 6.03
N LYS A 74 2.11 -1.26 5.54
CA LYS A 74 2.53 -2.60 5.13
C LYS A 74 2.59 -3.55 6.33
N GLU A 75 3.17 -3.12 7.44
CA GLU A 75 3.22 -3.94 8.65
C GLU A 75 1.79 -4.26 9.15
N LEU A 76 0.92 -3.26 9.21
CA LEU A 76 -0.47 -3.45 9.62
C LEU A 76 -1.20 -4.40 8.68
N HIS A 77 -1.04 -4.21 7.36
CA HIS A 77 -1.58 -5.12 6.34
C HIS A 77 -1.11 -6.56 6.56
N ASP A 78 0.19 -6.78 6.71
CA ASP A 78 0.78 -8.11 6.84
C ASP A 78 0.33 -8.82 8.12
N LEU A 79 0.20 -8.07 9.23
CA LEU A 79 -0.30 -8.61 10.49
C LEU A 79 -1.80 -8.97 10.43
N VAL A 80 -2.63 -8.13 9.78
CA VAL A 80 -4.07 -8.37 9.63
C VAL A 80 -4.36 -9.53 8.67
N LEU A 81 -3.61 -9.60 7.56
CA LEU A 81 -3.71 -10.69 6.59
C LEU A 81 -3.25 -12.03 7.22
N GLY A 82 -2.25 -11.95 8.09
CA GLY A 82 -1.65 -13.08 8.77
C GLY A 82 -0.64 -13.84 7.92
N PRO A 83 0.32 -14.54 8.54
CA PRO A 83 1.48 -15.12 7.86
C PRO A 83 1.10 -16.20 6.83
N ARG A 84 0.05 -16.98 7.11
CA ARG A 84 -0.41 -18.04 6.20
C ARG A 84 -0.89 -17.47 4.85
N GLU A 85 -1.63 -16.38 4.89
CA GLU A 85 -2.22 -15.81 3.68
C GLU A 85 -1.22 -14.90 2.95
N SER A 86 -0.36 -14.19 3.68
CA SER A 86 0.76 -13.44 3.09
C SER A 86 1.70 -14.34 2.26
N LEU A 87 2.03 -15.55 2.74
CA LEU A 87 2.83 -16.52 1.99
C LEU A 87 2.14 -17.03 0.71
N LYS A 88 0.83 -17.21 0.73
CA LYS A 88 0.07 -17.60 -0.48
C LYS A 88 0.07 -16.49 -1.52
N ASN A 89 -0.10 -15.24 -1.10
CA ASN A 89 -0.09 -14.09 -2.00
C ASN A 89 1.29 -13.87 -2.63
N MET A 90 2.37 -14.09 -1.89
CA MET A 90 3.73 -14.07 -2.44
C MET A 90 3.93 -15.13 -3.53
N ALA A 91 3.40 -16.34 -3.33
CA ALA A 91 3.48 -17.41 -4.32
C ALA A 91 2.64 -17.10 -5.58
N TRP A 92 1.50 -16.42 -5.43
CA TRP A 92 0.64 -16.02 -6.55
C TRP A 92 1.24 -14.90 -7.41
N GLY A 93 1.91 -13.93 -6.79
CA GLY A 93 2.56 -12.82 -7.50
C GLY A 93 3.66 -13.26 -8.48
N ALA A 94 4.31 -14.40 -8.23
CA ALA A 94 5.29 -14.99 -9.14
C ALA A 94 4.65 -15.67 -10.37
N ILE A 95 3.33 -15.90 -10.35
CA ILE A 95 2.60 -16.64 -11.40
C ILE A 95 1.85 -15.71 -12.37
N CYS A 96 1.50 -14.49 -11.94
CA CYS A 96 0.67 -13.58 -12.74
C CYS A 96 1.46 -12.49 -13.49
N GLU A 97 2.25 -12.88 -14.50
CA GLU A 97 2.79 -11.97 -15.53
C GLU A 97 1.77 -11.70 -16.65
N LEU A 98 0.61 -11.13 -16.32
CA LEU A 98 -0.38 -10.77 -17.34
C LEU A 98 -0.48 -9.26 -17.47
N LYS A 99 -0.15 -8.75 -18.66
CA LYS A 99 -0.14 -7.33 -19.06
C LYS A 99 -1.55 -6.72 -19.19
N VAL A 100 -2.46 -7.08 -18.29
CA VAL A 100 -3.87 -6.66 -18.30
C VAL A 100 -3.99 -5.14 -18.16
N ALA A 101 -3.10 -4.50 -17.40
CA ALA A 101 -3.11 -3.05 -17.20
C ALA A 101 -2.86 -2.25 -18.49
N GLU A 102 -2.13 -2.82 -19.46
CA GLU A 102 -1.87 -2.18 -20.78
C GLU A 102 -3.10 -2.27 -21.72
N ALA A 103 -4.04 -3.19 -21.44
CA ALA A 103 -5.20 -3.47 -22.29
C ALA A 103 -6.50 -2.78 -21.82
N VAL A 104 -6.46 -2.02 -20.71
CA VAL A 104 -7.63 -1.27 -20.22
C VAL A 104 -7.51 0.21 -20.66
N PRO A 105 -8.54 0.78 -21.32
CA PRO A 105 -8.50 2.18 -21.77
C PRO A 105 -8.45 3.16 -20.59
N LEU A 106 -7.65 4.23 -20.72
CA LEU A 106 -7.47 5.28 -19.70
C LEU A 106 -8.76 6.07 -19.38
N THR A 107 -9.74 6.05 -20.29
CA THR A 107 -11.03 6.69 -20.12
C THR A 107 -12.13 5.81 -20.72
N GLY A 108 -13.19 5.57 -19.95
CA GLY A 108 -14.29 4.66 -20.35
C GLY A 108 -14.14 3.26 -19.75
N SER A 109 -14.83 2.28 -20.34
CA SER A 109 -14.83 0.89 -19.91
C SER A 109 -14.64 -0.05 -21.09
N ILE A 110 -13.84 -1.09 -20.93
CA ILE A 110 -13.72 -2.21 -21.88
C ILE A 110 -14.53 -3.41 -21.37
N SER A 111 -15.11 -4.20 -22.29
CA SER A 111 -15.80 -5.43 -21.91
C SER A 111 -14.78 -6.54 -21.58
N TYR A 112 -15.12 -7.47 -20.69
CA TYR A 112 -14.25 -8.61 -20.37
C TYR A 112 -13.85 -9.45 -21.58
N ARG A 113 -14.75 -9.57 -22.57
CA ARG A 113 -14.48 -10.31 -23.81
C ARG A 113 -13.38 -9.65 -24.62
N ASP A 114 -13.44 -8.32 -24.74
CA ASP A 114 -12.51 -7.57 -25.58
C ASP A 114 -11.16 -7.40 -24.86
N LEU A 115 -11.17 -7.24 -23.52
CA LEU A 115 -9.97 -7.28 -22.68
C LEU A 115 -9.22 -8.61 -22.80
N ALA A 116 -9.96 -9.73 -22.86
CA ALA A 116 -9.35 -11.06 -23.00
C ALA A 116 -8.65 -11.26 -24.35
N ALA A 117 -9.19 -10.67 -25.42
CA ALA A 117 -8.58 -10.70 -26.75
C ALA A 117 -7.31 -9.83 -26.82
N GLU A 118 -7.31 -8.70 -26.11
CA GLU A 118 -6.25 -7.70 -26.16
C GLU A 118 -5.06 -8.01 -25.24
N ALA A 119 -5.33 -8.58 -24.05
CA ALA A 119 -4.30 -8.94 -23.06
C ALA A 119 -3.46 -10.19 -23.43
N LYS A 120 -3.57 -10.70 -24.67
CA LYS A 120 -2.96 -11.98 -25.10
C LYS A 120 -3.14 -13.08 -24.05
N PHE A 121 -4.38 -13.33 -23.62
CA PHE A 121 -4.69 -14.62 -23.01
C PHE A 121 -4.52 -15.67 -24.11
N GLY A 122 -3.28 -16.14 -24.27
CA GLY A 122 -2.97 -17.24 -25.14
C GLY A 122 -3.89 -18.38 -24.75
N GLN A 123 -4.74 -18.75 -25.69
CA GLN A 123 -5.54 -19.95 -25.69
C GLN A 123 -4.65 -21.07 -25.15
N ILE A 124 -4.87 -21.49 -23.90
CA ILE A 124 -4.22 -22.67 -23.37
C ILE A 124 -4.94 -23.82 -24.08
N ASP A 125 -4.45 -24.14 -25.28
CA ASP A 125 -4.85 -25.35 -25.99
C ASP A 125 -4.46 -26.52 -25.08
N GLN A 126 -5.47 -27.28 -24.66
CA GLN A 126 -5.24 -28.49 -23.91
C GLN A 126 -4.49 -29.49 -24.79
N VAL A 127 -3.31 -29.91 -24.35
CA VAL A 127 -2.67 -31.15 -24.78
C VAL A 127 -2.11 -31.85 -23.55
#